data_AF-A0A5A9W6X1-F1
#
_entry.id   AF-A0A5A9W6X1-F1
#
_cell.length_a   1.000
_cell.length_b   1.000
_cell.length_c   1.000
_cell.angle_alpha   90.00
_cell.angle_beta   90.00
_cell.angle_gamma   90.00
#
_symmetry.space_group_name_H-M   'P 1'
#
loop_
_entity.id
_entity.type
_entity.pdbx_description
1 polymer ?
#
loop_
_entity_poly.entity_id
_entity_poly.type
_entity_poly.pdbx_seq_one_letter_code
_entity_poly.pdbx_strand_id
1 'polypeptide(L)'
;MNSIKQILQECLGNRFSKQEIDDLVFHIRESLHELAELKRVLDLVETTDLAYTKEPRREVKKVFTNLIVHGSNHLIAAGFLFHQLPLNDRFECQIFEDDPEIEEALFIPCPDIDCERPIDQCICRAYAPIPLDQLEPIQRCLYINLFNGDTEPDRLRKVADHMTAWKKELANWLNLFHSSTSKTDLPLNAIQILNEFLSVVPEHLAAVQKLYHQTAIIDVFGLGLIN
;
A
#
# COMPACT_ATOMS: atom_id res chain seq x y z
N MET A 1 -8.43 -20.14 -16.24
CA MET A 1 -8.44 -18.82 -15.58
C MET A 1 -9.37 -17.91 -16.36
N ASN A 2 -10.32 -17.26 -15.69
CA ASN A 2 -11.01 -16.14 -16.31
C ASN A 2 -10.04 -14.97 -16.35
N SER A 3 -9.95 -14.27 -17.47
CA SER A 3 -9.14 -13.06 -17.53
C SER A 3 -9.78 -11.95 -16.69
N ILE A 4 -8.98 -11.04 -16.13
CA ILE A 4 -9.45 -9.83 -15.40
C ILE A 4 -10.58 -9.15 -16.18
N LYS A 5 -10.42 -9.03 -17.51
CA LYS A 5 -11.41 -8.45 -18.42
C LYS A 5 -12.74 -9.20 -18.42
N GLN A 6 -12.73 -10.53 -18.43
CA GLN A 6 -13.97 -11.31 -18.37
C GLN A 6 -14.70 -11.11 -17.04
N ILE A 7 -13.96 -11.13 -15.92
CA ILE A 7 -14.52 -10.89 -14.59
C ILE A 7 -15.20 -9.51 -14.57
N LEU A 8 -14.48 -8.45 -14.97
CA LEU A 8 -15.03 -7.10 -14.95
C LEU A 8 -16.19 -6.92 -15.94
N GLN A 9 -16.16 -7.54 -17.12
CA GLN A 9 -17.28 -7.49 -18.07
C GLN A 9 -18.54 -8.16 -17.52
N GLU A 10 -18.41 -9.32 -16.90
CA GLU A 10 -19.54 -10.05 -16.31
C GLU A 10 -20.13 -9.31 -15.09
N CYS A 11 -19.30 -8.63 -14.32
CA CYS A 11 -19.72 -7.95 -13.08
C CYS A 11 -20.17 -6.50 -13.31
N LEU A 12 -19.53 -5.79 -14.24
CA LEU A 12 -19.65 -4.34 -14.39
C LEU A 12 -20.20 -3.90 -15.75
N GLY A 13 -20.42 -4.83 -16.70
CA GLY A 13 -20.85 -4.51 -18.07
C GLY A 13 -22.16 -3.74 -18.21
N ASN A 14 -23.02 -3.78 -17.18
CA ASN A 14 -24.27 -3.02 -17.14
C ASN A 14 -24.11 -1.62 -16.51
N ARG A 15 -22.98 -1.35 -15.83
CA ARG A 15 -22.71 -0.10 -15.11
C ARG A 15 -21.63 0.74 -15.78
N PHE A 16 -20.73 0.11 -16.52
CA PHE A 16 -19.57 0.76 -17.13
C PHE A 16 -19.56 0.55 -18.64
N SER A 17 -19.10 1.57 -19.36
CA SER A 17 -18.79 1.46 -20.78
C SER A 17 -17.62 0.49 -21.02
N LYS A 18 -17.49 0.04 -22.27
CA LYS A 18 -16.38 -0.83 -22.68
C LYS A 18 -15.01 -0.18 -22.41
N GLN A 19 -14.90 1.13 -22.64
CA GLN A 19 -13.65 1.87 -22.42
C GLN A 19 -13.30 1.91 -20.93
N GLU A 20 -14.25 2.25 -20.06
CA GLU A 20 -14.00 2.29 -18.62
C GLU A 20 -13.62 0.91 -18.06
N ILE A 21 -14.22 -0.17 -18.59
CA ILE A 21 -13.80 -1.53 -18.24
C ILE A 21 -12.38 -1.81 -18.71
N ASP A 22 -12.00 -1.40 -19.92
CA ASP A 22 -10.64 -1.59 -20.43
C ASP A 22 -9.60 -0.78 -19.63
N ASP A 23 -9.96 0.42 -19.16
CA ASP A 23 -9.11 1.24 -18.28
C ASP A 23 -8.97 0.61 -16.89
N LEU A 24 -10.06 0.11 -16.29
CA LEU A 24 -10.01 -0.65 -15.03
C LEU A 24 -9.15 -1.91 -15.16
N VAL A 25 -9.26 -2.64 -16.28
CA VAL A 25 -8.43 -3.82 -16.55
C VAL A 25 -6.95 -3.45 -16.56
N PHE A 26 -6.59 -2.32 -17.19
CA PHE A 26 -5.21 -1.84 -17.22
C PHE A 26 -4.70 -1.57 -15.80
N HIS A 27 -5.36 -0.71 -15.04
CA HIS A 27 -4.90 -0.34 -13.69
C HIS A 27 -4.85 -1.53 -12.72
N ILE A 28 -5.84 -2.41 -12.74
CA ILE A 28 -5.84 -3.61 -11.89
C ILE A 28 -4.67 -4.52 -12.28
N ARG A 29 -4.44 -4.73 -13.58
CA ARG A 29 -3.35 -5.60 -14.04
C ARG A 29 -1.97 -5.08 -13.65
N GLU A 30 -1.74 -3.78 -13.84
CA GLU A 30 -0.44 -3.15 -13.58
C GLU A 30 -0.10 -3.10 -12.08
N SER A 31 -1.08 -3.24 -11.18
CA SER A 31 -0.84 -3.26 -9.72
C SER A 31 -0.88 -4.66 -9.09
N LEU A 32 -1.37 -5.68 -9.80
CA LEU A 32 -1.57 -7.02 -9.23
C LEU A 32 -0.26 -7.67 -8.77
N HIS A 33 0.84 -7.42 -9.46
CA HIS A 33 2.14 -7.99 -9.09
C HIS A 33 2.64 -7.42 -7.75
N GLU A 34 2.59 -6.10 -7.58
CA GLU A 34 2.97 -5.41 -6.35
C GLU A 34 2.11 -5.86 -5.16
N LEU A 35 0.80 -6.01 -5.37
CA LEU A 35 -0.12 -6.51 -4.34
C LEU A 35 0.18 -7.97 -3.95
N ALA A 36 0.55 -8.81 -4.92
CA ALA A 36 0.95 -10.19 -4.66
C ALA A 36 2.26 -10.26 -3.85
N GLU A 37 3.25 -9.43 -4.19
CA GLU A 37 4.50 -9.32 -3.44
C GLU A 37 4.27 -8.75 -2.04
N LEU A 38 3.42 -7.73 -1.89
CA LEU A 38 3.02 -7.21 -0.58
C LEU A 38 2.40 -8.31 0.28
N LYS A 39 1.43 -9.06 -0.26
CA LYS A 39 0.81 -10.17 0.46
C LYS A 39 1.87 -11.20 0.88
N ARG A 40 2.80 -11.56 -0.01
CA ARG A 40 3.88 -12.50 0.30
C ARG A 40 4.74 -12.02 1.47
N VAL A 41 5.09 -10.74 1.49
CA VAL A 41 5.82 -10.12 2.62
C VAL A 41 5.00 -10.22 3.91
N LEU A 42 3.72 -9.83 3.88
CA LEU A 42 2.84 -9.86 5.06
C LEU A 42 2.61 -11.28 5.60
N ASP A 43 2.53 -12.29 4.74
CA ASP A 43 2.45 -13.70 5.16
C ASP A 43 3.78 -14.19 5.78
N LEU A 44 4.91 -13.75 5.23
CA LEU A 44 6.22 -14.18 5.70
C LEU A 44 6.54 -13.61 7.09
N VAL A 45 6.09 -12.39 7.37
CA VAL A 45 6.25 -11.72 8.67
C VAL A 45 5.55 -12.43 9.82
N GLU A 46 4.42 -13.11 9.56
CA GLU A 46 3.71 -13.88 10.58
C GLU A 46 4.31 -15.26 10.82
N THR A 47 4.97 -15.82 9.82
CA THR A 47 5.46 -17.20 9.83
C THR A 47 6.94 -17.33 10.17
N THR A 48 7.69 -16.23 10.05
CA THR A 48 9.13 -16.21 10.20
C THR A 48 9.51 -15.02 11.07
N ASP A 49 10.44 -15.22 12.02
CA ASP A 49 11.09 -14.10 12.71
C ASP A 49 12.08 -13.41 11.74
N LEU A 50 11.52 -12.74 10.74
CA LEU A 50 12.22 -12.06 9.63
C LEU A 50 13.19 -10.97 10.09
N ALA A 51 13.25 -10.68 11.39
CA ALA A 51 14.05 -9.63 11.98
C ALA A 51 15.57 -9.84 11.86
N TYR A 52 16.04 -11.04 11.48
CA TYR A 52 17.45 -11.41 11.68
C TYR A 52 18.27 -11.79 10.43
N THR A 53 17.77 -11.62 9.20
CA THR A 53 18.58 -11.90 8.00
C THR A 53 18.68 -10.70 7.07
N LYS A 54 19.91 -10.37 6.66
CA LYS A 54 20.24 -9.16 5.87
C LYS A 54 19.61 -9.14 4.47
N GLU A 55 19.46 -10.30 3.83
CA GLU A 55 18.92 -10.42 2.47
C GLU A 55 17.41 -10.12 2.36
N PRO A 56 16.52 -10.60 3.25
CA PRO A 56 15.10 -10.24 3.17
C PRO A 56 14.83 -8.74 3.37
N ARG A 57 15.73 -7.98 4.01
CA ARG A 57 15.56 -6.54 4.24
C ARG A 57 15.45 -5.75 2.93
N ARG A 58 16.34 -6.00 1.96
CA ARG A 58 16.36 -5.28 0.67
C ARG A 58 15.13 -5.62 -0.17
N GLU A 59 14.74 -6.90 -0.20
CA GLU A 59 13.56 -7.36 -0.93
C GLU A 59 12.27 -6.79 -0.32
N VAL A 60 12.11 -6.81 1.01
CA VAL A 60 10.95 -6.22 1.68
C VAL A 60 10.86 -4.71 1.41
N LYS A 61 11.97 -3.98 1.54
CA LYS A 61 12.01 -2.54 1.25
C LYS A 61 11.60 -2.26 -0.20
N LYS A 62 12.11 -3.04 -1.16
CA LYS A 62 11.76 -2.92 -2.58
C LYS A 62 10.27 -3.13 -2.84
N VAL A 63 9.63 -4.10 -2.17
CA VAL A 63 8.18 -4.32 -2.27
C VAL A 63 7.40 -3.09 -1.83
N PHE A 64 7.71 -2.54 -0.66
CA PHE A 64 7.05 -1.32 -0.17
C PHE A 64 7.33 -0.12 -1.08
N THR A 65 8.56 0.06 -1.55
CA THR A 65 8.91 1.14 -2.49
C THR A 65 8.10 1.01 -3.78
N ASN A 66 8.06 -0.16 -4.42
CA ASN A 66 7.31 -0.39 -5.65
C ASN A 66 5.81 -0.13 -5.47
N LEU A 67 5.24 -0.57 -4.34
CA LEU A 67 3.86 -0.26 -4.00
C LEU A 67 3.62 1.26 -3.90
N ILE A 68 4.53 2.00 -3.25
CA ILE A 68 4.41 3.45 -3.07
C ILE A 68 4.56 4.21 -4.40
N VAL A 69 5.53 3.85 -5.25
CA VAL A 69 5.88 4.64 -6.44
C VAL A 69 5.08 4.23 -7.69
N HIS A 70 4.63 2.98 -7.77
CA HIS A 70 3.96 2.42 -8.94
C HIS A 70 2.55 1.93 -8.58
N GLY A 71 2.45 1.00 -7.63
CA GLY A 71 1.17 0.37 -7.28
C GLY A 71 0.11 1.39 -6.86
N SER A 72 0.50 2.41 -6.08
CA SER A 72 -0.38 3.47 -5.60
C SER A 72 -1.10 4.18 -6.74
N ASN A 73 -0.40 4.61 -7.79
CA ASN A 73 -0.97 5.33 -8.91
C ASN A 73 -2.07 4.53 -9.61
N HIS A 74 -1.81 3.24 -9.85
CA HIS A 74 -2.79 2.37 -10.49
C HIS A 74 -3.97 2.04 -9.58
N LEU A 75 -3.74 1.79 -8.30
CA LEU A 75 -4.79 1.50 -7.32
C LEU A 75 -5.72 2.71 -7.11
N ILE A 76 -5.14 3.90 -7.05
CA ILE A 76 -5.85 5.18 -6.94
C ILE A 76 -6.71 5.41 -8.18
N ALA A 77 -6.13 5.27 -9.38
CA ALA A 77 -6.87 5.42 -10.62
C ALA A 77 -7.99 4.39 -10.76
N ALA A 78 -7.75 3.13 -10.37
CA ALA A 78 -8.79 2.10 -10.34
C ALA A 78 -9.92 2.46 -9.38
N GLY A 79 -9.61 2.96 -8.18
CA GLY A 79 -10.59 3.42 -7.20
C GLY A 79 -11.42 4.60 -7.72
N PHE A 80 -10.76 5.58 -8.34
CA PHE A 80 -11.43 6.72 -8.98
C PHE A 80 -12.42 6.26 -10.06
N LEU A 81 -11.97 5.42 -11.00
CA LEU A 81 -12.81 4.89 -12.06
C LEU A 81 -13.99 4.10 -11.48
N PHE A 82 -13.73 3.21 -10.51
CA PHE A 82 -14.77 2.32 -9.96
C PHE A 82 -15.83 3.05 -9.13
N HIS A 83 -15.43 4.04 -8.34
CA HIS A 83 -16.36 4.78 -7.48
C HIS A 83 -16.96 6.01 -8.17
N GLN A 84 -16.34 6.51 -9.24
CA GLN A 84 -16.71 7.76 -9.93
C GLN A 84 -16.76 8.96 -8.97
N LEU A 85 -15.89 8.96 -7.96
CA LEU A 85 -15.79 10.04 -6.97
C LEU A 85 -14.57 10.91 -7.26
N PRO A 86 -14.65 12.23 -7.04
CA PRO A 86 -13.50 13.12 -7.14
C PRO A 86 -12.33 12.63 -6.27
N LEU A 87 -11.10 12.75 -6.78
CA LEU A 87 -9.89 12.35 -6.05
C LEU A 87 -9.78 13.05 -4.69
N ASN A 88 -10.15 14.33 -4.64
CA ASN A 88 -10.06 15.14 -3.43
C ASN A 88 -10.88 14.56 -2.26
N ASP A 89 -11.98 13.85 -2.54
CA ASP A 89 -12.90 13.37 -1.50
C ASP A 89 -12.41 12.10 -0.77
N ARG A 90 -11.33 11.44 -1.24
CA ARG A 90 -10.81 10.19 -0.64
C ARG A 90 -9.34 10.23 -0.23
N PHE A 91 -8.55 11.16 -0.75
CA PHE A 91 -7.13 11.32 -0.38
C PHE A 91 -6.90 12.30 0.78
N GLU A 92 -7.95 12.96 1.27
CA GLU A 92 -7.94 13.72 2.52
C GLU A 92 -8.03 12.82 3.77
N CYS A 93 -7.62 11.56 3.70
CA CYS A 93 -7.54 10.70 4.88
C CYS A 93 -6.42 11.20 5.80
N GLN A 94 -6.77 12.13 6.68
CA GLN A 94 -5.98 12.54 7.83
C GLN A 94 -5.96 11.41 8.87
N ILE A 95 -5.25 10.31 8.59
CA ILE A 95 -5.02 9.22 9.57
C ILE A 95 -4.25 9.73 10.82
N PHE A 96 -3.66 10.92 10.70
CA PHE A 96 -2.89 11.61 11.72
C PHE A 96 -3.49 13.02 11.90
N GLU A 97 -4.73 13.11 12.40
CA GLU A 97 -5.39 14.40 12.72
C GLU A 97 -4.61 15.23 13.77
N ASP A 98 -3.72 14.57 14.55
CA ASP A 98 -3.03 15.16 15.71
C ASP A 98 -1.51 15.27 15.56
N ASP A 99 -0.92 14.95 14.39
CA ASP A 99 0.49 15.27 14.20
C ASP A 99 0.58 16.80 14.10
N PRO A 100 1.33 17.49 14.98
CA PRO A 100 1.54 18.92 14.82
C PRO A 100 1.99 19.17 13.39
N GLU A 101 1.58 20.29 12.78
CA GLU A 101 2.25 20.79 11.57
C GLU A 101 3.73 20.90 11.93
N ILE A 102 4.49 19.84 11.65
CA ILE A 102 5.93 19.86 11.75
C ILE A 102 6.26 20.86 10.65
N GLU A 103 6.52 22.13 11.04
CA GLU A 103 7.27 23.08 10.21
C GLU A 103 8.27 22.23 9.46
N GLU A 104 8.23 22.24 8.12
CA GLU A 104 8.97 21.36 7.20
C GLU A 104 10.49 21.36 7.48
N ALA A 105 10.89 20.88 8.66
CA ALA A 105 12.20 20.46 9.05
C ALA A 105 12.31 19.13 8.34
N LEU A 106 12.59 19.28 7.04
CA LEU A 106 12.81 18.27 6.04
C LEU A 106 13.30 17.01 6.74
N PHE A 107 12.41 16.04 6.85
CA PHE A 107 12.82 14.68 7.12
C PHE A 107 13.81 14.32 6.02
N ILE A 108 15.10 14.27 6.37
CA ILE A 108 16.14 13.75 5.51
C ILE A 108 16.24 12.28 5.92
N PRO A 109 15.56 11.34 5.23
CA PRO A 109 15.84 9.93 5.45
C PRO A 109 17.34 9.74 5.30
N CYS A 110 17.91 8.81 6.08
CA CYS A 110 19.34 8.51 5.98
C CYS A 110 19.73 8.50 4.48
N PRO A 111 20.65 9.39 4.04
CA PRO A 111 20.85 9.67 2.62
C PRO A 111 21.38 8.46 1.84
N ASP A 112 21.77 7.41 2.57
CA ASP A 112 22.28 6.17 2.04
C ASP A 112 21.18 5.11 2.06
N ILE A 113 20.58 4.86 0.89
CA ILE A 113 19.55 3.82 0.67
C ILE A 113 20.06 2.44 1.11
N ASP A 114 21.39 2.26 1.12
CA ASP A 114 22.14 1.07 1.50
C ASP A 114 22.79 1.17 2.90
N CYS A 115 22.37 2.11 3.76
CA CYS A 115 22.93 2.25 5.09
C CYS A 115 22.79 0.94 5.91
N GLU A 116 23.89 0.20 6.07
CA GLU A 116 23.95 -1.06 6.83
C GLU A 116 24.18 -0.84 8.34
N ARG A 117 24.20 0.40 8.82
CA ARG A 117 24.44 0.68 10.24
C ARG A 117 23.35 0.02 11.09
N PRO A 118 23.71 -0.64 12.21
CA PRO A 118 22.74 -1.11 13.19
C PRO A 118 21.79 0.03 13.58
N ILE A 119 20.50 -0.26 13.70
CA ILE A 119 19.45 0.75 13.97
C ILE A 119 19.80 1.56 15.24
N ASP A 120 20.27 0.88 16.28
CA ASP A 120 20.69 1.45 17.55
C ASP A 120 21.92 2.37 17.45
N GLN A 121 22.68 2.31 16.35
CA GLN A 121 23.89 3.09 16.09
C GLN A 121 23.69 4.18 15.03
N CYS A 122 22.45 4.40 14.56
CA CYS A 122 22.15 5.44 13.59
C CYS A 122 22.09 6.83 14.28
N ILE A 123 22.91 7.77 13.78
CA ILE A 123 23.01 9.16 14.24
C ILE A 123 22.04 10.11 13.52
N CYS A 124 21.37 9.65 12.47
CA CYS A 124 20.45 10.45 11.66
C CYS A 124 19.00 10.39 12.15
N ARG A 125 18.74 9.80 13.33
CA ARG A 125 17.38 9.55 13.82
C ARG A 125 16.79 10.77 14.52
N ALA A 126 15.51 11.01 14.26
CA ALA A 126 14.71 11.98 14.99
C ALA A 126 14.12 11.40 16.30
N TYR A 127 13.87 10.09 16.33
CA TYR A 127 13.18 9.42 17.44
C TYR A 127 14.08 8.48 18.23
N ALA A 128 13.77 8.31 19.52
CA ALA A 128 14.44 7.33 20.36
C ALA A 128 14.17 5.90 19.83
N PRO A 129 15.17 4.99 19.87
CA PRO A 129 14.96 3.62 19.43
C PRO A 129 13.87 2.92 20.24
N ILE A 130 12.94 2.29 19.54
CA ILE A 130 12.03 1.31 20.14
C ILE A 130 12.75 -0.04 20.24
N PRO A 131 12.82 -0.68 21.42
CA PRO A 131 13.39 -2.01 21.57
C PRO A 131 12.64 -3.05 20.73
N LEU A 132 13.37 -3.85 19.93
CA LEU A 132 12.77 -4.78 18.97
C LEU A 132 11.97 -5.92 19.63
N ASP A 133 12.31 -6.27 20.86
CA ASP A 133 11.62 -7.25 21.70
C ASP A 133 10.26 -6.76 22.22
N GLN A 134 10.01 -5.45 22.14
CA GLN A 134 8.72 -4.83 22.46
C GLN A 134 7.79 -4.69 21.23
N LEU A 135 8.28 -5.02 20.04
CA LEU A 135 7.54 -4.90 18.79
C LEU A 135 6.94 -6.24 18.36
N GLU A 136 5.66 -6.20 17.99
CA GLU A 136 5.01 -7.31 17.28
C GLU A 136 5.70 -7.58 15.93
N PRO A 137 5.61 -8.79 15.36
CA PRO A 137 6.32 -9.14 14.12
C PRO A 137 6.11 -8.14 12.97
N ILE A 138 4.87 -7.70 12.76
CA ILE A 138 4.53 -6.70 11.74
C ILE A 138 5.11 -5.33 12.05
N GLN A 139 5.03 -4.88 13.30
CA GLN A 139 5.62 -3.62 13.73
C GLN A 139 7.15 -3.67 13.56
N ARG A 140 7.79 -4.76 13.91
CA ARG A 140 9.24 -4.94 13.74
C ARG A 140 9.65 -4.89 12.27
N CYS A 141 8.90 -5.56 11.40
CA CYS A 141 9.12 -5.52 9.95
C CYS A 141 9.02 -4.08 9.42
N LEU A 142 7.94 -3.37 9.75
CA LEU A 142 7.72 -1.99 9.30
C LEU A 142 8.77 -1.06 9.90
N TYR A 143 9.09 -1.19 11.18
CA TYR A 143 10.11 -0.39 11.84
C TYR A 143 11.47 -0.51 11.14
N ILE A 144 11.91 -1.72 10.82
CA ILE A 144 13.22 -1.96 10.19
C ILE A 144 13.25 -1.56 8.71
N ASN A 145 12.22 -1.93 7.96
CA ASN A 145 12.23 -1.86 6.49
C ASN A 145 11.60 -0.60 5.94
N LEU A 146 10.61 -0.06 6.65
CA LEU A 146 9.82 1.08 6.21
C LEU A 146 10.29 2.38 6.89
N PHE A 147 10.46 2.34 8.21
CA PHE A 147 10.91 3.50 9.00
C PHE A 147 12.44 3.56 9.21
N ASN A 148 13.18 2.52 8.83
CA ASN A 148 14.62 2.40 9.12
C ASN A 148 14.98 2.63 10.61
N GLY A 149 14.07 2.26 11.51
CA GLY A 149 14.21 2.43 12.94
C GLY A 149 14.03 3.85 13.46
N ASP A 150 13.35 4.71 12.70
CA ASP A 150 13.18 6.13 13.01
C ASP A 150 11.71 6.55 12.95
N THR A 151 10.95 6.22 13.99
CA THR A 151 9.54 6.61 14.12
C THR A 151 9.07 6.50 15.56
N GLU A 152 7.96 7.17 15.86
CA GLU A 152 7.29 7.08 17.15
C GLU A 152 6.47 5.77 17.27
N PRO A 153 6.30 5.23 18.50
CA PRO A 153 5.52 4.02 18.73
C PRO A 153 4.08 4.08 18.20
N ASP A 154 3.41 5.21 18.38
CA ASP A 154 2.00 5.37 17.98
C ASP A 154 1.84 5.38 16.46
N ARG A 155 2.76 6.06 15.75
CA ARG A 155 2.80 6.05 14.29
C ARG A 155 3.08 4.64 13.75
N LEU A 156 4.03 3.94 14.35
CA LEU A 156 4.32 2.55 13.98
C LEU A 156 3.11 1.64 14.18
N ARG A 157 2.40 1.79 15.29
CA ARG A 157 1.19 1.02 15.61
C ARG A 157 0.08 1.28 14.58
N LYS A 158 -0.22 2.54 14.27
CA LYS A 158 -1.24 2.90 13.26
C LYS A 158 -0.94 2.26 11.90
N VAL A 159 0.30 2.35 11.41
CA VAL A 159 0.68 1.74 10.13
C VAL A 159 0.58 0.22 10.18
N ALA A 160 0.99 -0.41 11.30
CA ALA A 160 0.84 -1.84 11.49
C ALA A 160 -0.64 -2.28 11.43
N ASP A 161 -1.54 -1.56 12.09
CA ASP A 161 -2.97 -1.86 12.09
C ASP A 161 -3.55 -1.80 10.68
N HIS A 162 -3.17 -0.79 9.88
CA HIS A 162 -3.57 -0.71 8.47
C HIS A 162 -3.03 -1.87 7.63
N MET A 163 -1.77 -2.29 7.81
CA MET A 163 -1.20 -3.42 7.06
C MET A 163 -1.86 -4.75 7.43
N THR A 164 -2.18 -4.93 8.70
CA THR A 164 -2.91 -6.11 9.18
C THR A 164 -4.34 -6.14 8.65
N ALA A 165 -5.04 -5.01 8.64
CA ALA A 165 -6.38 -4.92 8.06
C ALA A 165 -6.37 -5.22 6.55
N TRP A 166 -5.43 -4.60 5.82
CA TRP A 166 -5.33 -4.74 4.37
C TRP A 166 -5.06 -6.18 3.93
N LYS A 167 -4.39 -6.98 4.76
CA LYS A 167 -4.06 -8.38 4.46
C LYS A 167 -5.27 -9.23 4.05
N LYS A 168 -6.41 -9.07 4.74
CA LYS A 168 -7.63 -9.82 4.43
C LYS A 168 -8.18 -9.44 3.05
N GLU A 169 -8.18 -8.15 2.76
CA GLU A 169 -8.69 -7.59 1.51
C GLU A 169 -7.78 -7.94 0.34
N LEU A 170 -6.46 -7.88 0.54
CA LEU A 170 -5.45 -8.37 -0.41
C LEU A 170 -5.67 -9.84 -0.77
N ALA A 171 -5.94 -10.68 0.23
CA ALA A 171 -6.22 -12.10 -0.01
C ALA A 171 -7.47 -12.28 -0.89
N ASN A 172 -8.56 -11.57 -0.57
CA ASN A 172 -9.79 -11.63 -1.35
C ASN A 172 -9.60 -11.09 -2.78
N TRP A 173 -8.92 -9.96 -2.92
CA TRP A 173 -8.58 -9.35 -4.20
C TRP A 173 -7.75 -10.27 -5.10
N LEU A 174 -6.67 -10.83 -4.56
CA LEU A 174 -5.81 -11.74 -5.32
C LEU A 174 -6.53 -13.05 -5.66
N ASN A 175 -7.36 -13.56 -4.75
CA ASN A 175 -8.18 -14.74 -5.03
C ASN A 175 -9.19 -14.47 -6.16
N LEU A 176 -9.79 -13.29 -6.21
CA LEU A 176 -10.70 -12.91 -7.29
C LEU A 176 -10.04 -13.01 -8.67
N PHE A 177 -8.79 -12.55 -8.81
CA PHE A 177 -8.09 -12.50 -10.09
C PHE A 177 -7.18 -13.70 -10.40
N HIS A 178 -6.78 -14.48 -9.40
CA HIS A 178 -5.94 -15.67 -9.57
C HIS A 178 -6.68 -17.00 -9.50
N SER A 179 -7.86 -17.06 -8.86
CA SER A 179 -8.60 -18.33 -8.77
C SER A 179 -9.38 -18.65 -10.03
N SER A 180 -9.54 -19.94 -10.33
CA SER A 180 -10.53 -20.44 -11.29
C SER A 180 -11.88 -20.56 -10.59
N THR A 181 -12.48 -19.44 -10.19
CA THR A 181 -13.81 -19.43 -9.56
C THR A 181 -14.88 -19.93 -10.52
N SER A 182 -15.86 -20.69 -10.00
CA SER A 182 -17.00 -21.16 -10.77
C SER A 182 -17.88 -19.96 -11.18
N LYS A 183 -18.43 -20.02 -12.40
CA LYS A 183 -19.10 -18.88 -13.06
C LYS A 183 -20.40 -18.42 -12.39
N THR A 184 -20.98 -19.21 -11.49
CA THR A 184 -22.35 -18.98 -10.98
C THR A 184 -22.45 -17.95 -9.87
N ASP A 185 -21.42 -17.77 -9.03
CA ASP A 185 -21.42 -16.81 -7.90
C ASP A 185 -20.42 -15.67 -8.09
N LEU A 186 -19.79 -15.60 -9.27
CA LEU A 186 -18.75 -14.62 -9.58
C LEU A 186 -19.27 -13.16 -9.51
N PRO A 187 -20.45 -12.79 -10.07
CA PRO A 187 -20.82 -11.37 -10.21
C PRO A 187 -21.04 -10.64 -8.89
N LEU A 188 -21.79 -11.23 -7.95
CA LEU A 188 -22.12 -10.59 -6.67
C LEU A 188 -20.90 -10.52 -5.74
N ASN A 189 -20.16 -11.63 -5.62
CA ASN A 189 -18.97 -11.67 -4.78
C ASN A 189 -17.84 -10.78 -5.33
N ALA A 190 -17.69 -10.70 -6.66
CA ALA A 190 -16.67 -9.85 -7.27
C ALA A 190 -16.95 -8.36 -7.05
N ILE A 191 -18.18 -7.89 -7.23
CA ILE A 191 -18.52 -6.48 -6.97
C ILE A 191 -18.26 -6.11 -5.52
N GLN A 192 -18.64 -7.00 -4.57
CA GLN A 192 -18.38 -6.77 -3.16
C GLN A 192 -16.88 -6.68 -2.87
N ILE A 193 -16.07 -7.62 -3.36
CA ILE A 193 -14.61 -7.61 -3.18
C ILE A 193 -13.97 -6.37 -3.80
N LEU A 194 -14.38 -5.98 -5.01
CA LEU A 194 -13.91 -4.77 -5.68
C LEU A 194 -14.23 -3.53 -4.85
N ASN A 195 -15.46 -3.43 -4.34
CA ASN A 195 -15.91 -2.29 -3.55
C ASN A 195 -15.19 -2.22 -2.20
N GLU A 196 -15.10 -3.33 -1.47
CA GLU A 196 -14.38 -3.41 -0.20
C GLU A 196 -12.93 -2.95 -0.39
N PHE A 197 -12.21 -3.57 -1.33
CA PHE A 197 -10.80 -3.28 -1.57
C PHE A 197 -10.54 -1.84 -2.05
N LEU A 198 -11.23 -1.40 -3.11
CA LEU A 198 -11.00 -0.07 -3.70
C LEU A 198 -11.49 1.08 -2.82
N SER A 199 -12.35 0.80 -1.83
CA SER A 199 -12.82 1.83 -0.90
C SER A 199 -11.78 2.25 0.13
N VAL A 200 -10.95 1.31 0.59
CA VAL A 200 -9.99 1.51 1.69
C VAL A 200 -8.54 1.65 1.20
N VAL A 201 -8.27 1.35 -0.07
CA VAL A 201 -6.97 1.56 -0.71
C VAL A 201 -6.35 2.92 -0.39
N PRO A 202 -7.07 4.06 -0.47
CA PRO A 202 -6.51 5.36 -0.14
C PRO A 202 -5.96 5.44 1.30
N GLU A 203 -6.70 4.89 2.27
CA GLU A 203 -6.30 4.90 3.69
C GLU A 203 -5.06 4.04 3.92
N HIS A 204 -5.05 2.81 3.39
CA HIS A 204 -3.88 1.93 3.53
C HIS A 204 -2.64 2.46 2.82
N LEU A 205 -2.82 3.07 1.64
CA LEU A 205 -1.73 3.74 0.93
C LEU A 205 -1.26 4.97 1.69
N ALA A 206 -2.14 5.80 2.27
CA ALA A 206 -1.75 6.98 3.04
C ALA A 206 -0.93 6.59 4.29
N ALA A 207 -1.31 5.51 4.98
CA ALA A 207 -0.54 4.95 6.08
C ALA A 207 0.88 4.55 5.64
N VAL A 208 1.04 4.06 4.41
CA VAL A 208 2.33 3.64 3.83
C VAL A 208 3.06 4.78 3.09
N GLN A 209 2.39 5.84 2.65
CA GLN A 209 2.95 6.92 1.82
C GLN A 209 3.59 8.04 2.63
N LYS A 210 3.11 8.37 3.83
CA LYS A 210 3.78 9.35 4.70
C LYS A 210 5.21 8.94 5.11
N LEU A 211 5.66 7.76 4.69
CA LEU A 211 7.00 7.19 4.86
C LEU A 211 8.03 7.62 3.81
N TYR A 212 7.60 8.16 2.67
CA TYR A 212 8.51 8.56 1.60
C TYR A 212 8.37 10.06 1.33
N HIS A 213 8.95 10.88 2.21
CA HIS A 213 9.15 12.33 2.03
C HIS A 213 9.96 12.71 0.76
N GLN A 214 10.27 11.76 -0.12
CA GLN A 214 10.94 12.00 -1.40
C GLN A 214 10.05 11.80 -2.63
N THR A 215 8.84 11.25 -2.47
CA THR A 215 7.88 11.20 -3.57
C THR A 215 6.85 12.28 -3.28
N ALA A 216 7.13 13.50 -3.74
CA ALA A 216 6.03 14.38 -4.11
C ALA A 216 5.12 13.53 -5.00
N ILE A 217 3.82 13.47 -4.69
CA ILE A 217 2.84 13.05 -5.68
C ILE A 217 2.88 14.17 -6.72
N ILE A 218 3.86 14.10 -7.63
CA ILE A 218 3.95 14.99 -8.76
C ILE A 218 2.81 14.56 -9.65
N ASP A 219 1.68 15.22 -9.46
CA ASP A 219 0.68 15.50 -10.48
C ASP A 219 0.50 14.38 -11.52
N VAL A 220 0.09 13.21 -11.04
CA VAL A 220 -0.04 11.98 -11.83
C VAL A 220 -1.20 12.07 -12.85
N PHE A 221 -1.92 13.19 -12.87
CA PHE A 221 -3.04 13.42 -13.78
C PHE A 221 -2.69 14.31 -14.97
N GLY A 222 -1.47 14.85 -15.06
CA GLY A 222 -1.19 15.89 -16.08
C GLY A 222 -2.11 17.11 -15.95
N LEU A 223 -2.75 17.27 -14.78
CA LEU A 223 -3.52 18.45 -14.41
C LEU A 223 -2.60 19.35 -13.63
N GLY A 224 -1.61 19.89 -14.35
CA GLY A 224 -0.71 20.91 -13.85
C GLY A 224 -1.47 21.85 -12.93
N LEU A 225 -1.05 21.89 -11.67
CA LEU A 225 -1.47 22.92 -10.72
C LEU A 225 -1.34 24.27 -11.41
N ILE A 226 -2.47 24.78 -11.91
CA ILE A 226 -2.63 26.19 -12.22
C ILE A 226 -2.72 26.84 -10.84
N ASN A 227 -1.60 27.42 -10.43
CA ASN A 227 -1.54 28.66 -9.68
C ASN A 227 -0.27 29.41 -10.08
#